data_AF-A0A853DHT8-F1
#
_entry.id   AF-A0A853DHT8-F1
#
_cell.length_a   1.000
_cell.length_b   1.000
_cell.length_c   1.000
_cell.angle_alpha   90.00
_cell.angle_beta   90.00
_cell.angle_gamma   90.00
#
_symmetry.space_group_name_H-M   'P 1'
#
loop_
_entity.id
_entity.type
_entity.pdbx_description
1 polymer ?
#
loop_
_entity_poly.entity_id
_entity_poly.type
_entity_poly.pdbx_seq_one_letter_code
_entity_poly.pdbx_strand_id
1 'polypeptide(L)'
;MPRPLDRNATYLPGLDGVRTVAVALVICAHLGFPWARGGILGVGIFFTLSGFLITSILLGSLERLGSLRLRTFWIRRARRLLPAVVVLLVVVLACTAILDPAAFATRIRDALAAVFYVANWNTIGQAYVAANTQAVDPLEHLWSLSVEEQFYLVWPPVLGLLLFVCRGRVRVVAAVTALLAAGSFALSWTLFAPGVEGATRAYEGTDTRAGALLVGALAAMLWLPSLRRGDRRRSRRVALDVSAVGALSAIGVLVWRTDQFSAFLYPWGLLLLSLATVVVLMAAVQDGGMLGAVLGSAPMRWVGERSYGIYLWQTPVIVFSQGLTDRHGWALSLANVAVTVALAALSWTLVEDPIRRLGFRGAFATRAATRPAPALTAVERDMVRS
;
A
#
# COMPACT_ATOMS: atom_id res chain seq x y z
N MET A 1 -3.64 3.95 -8.57
CA MET A 1 -4.11 2.62 -9.00
C MET A 1 -3.80 2.51 -10.47
N PRO A 2 -3.30 1.37 -10.97
CA PRO A 2 -3.03 1.22 -12.39
C PRO A 2 -4.29 1.47 -13.20
N ARG A 3 -4.13 2.05 -14.41
CA ARG A 3 -5.24 2.53 -15.24
C ARG A 3 -6.44 1.57 -15.20
N PRO A 4 -7.65 2.07 -14.87
CA PRO A 4 -8.83 1.22 -14.79
C PRO A 4 -9.12 0.57 -16.14
N LEU A 5 -9.58 -0.68 -16.10
CA LEU A 5 -9.96 -1.43 -17.31
C LEU A 5 -11.32 -0.99 -17.87
N ASP A 6 -12.12 -0.33 -17.03
CA ASP A 6 -13.40 0.27 -17.42
C ASP A 6 -13.13 1.62 -18.10
N ARG A 7 -13.54 1.75 -19.36
CA ARG A 7 -13.37 2.98 -20.15
C ARG A 7 -14.11 4.18 -19.56
N ASN A 8 -15.12 3.94 -18.71
CA ASN A 8 -15.91 4.99 -18.08
C ASN A 8 -15.37 5.41 -16.70
N ALA A 9 -14.25 4.84 -16.24
CA ALA A 9 -13.65 5.21 -14.96
C ALA A 9 -12.61 6.32 -15.13
N THR A 10 -12.80 7.42 -14.40
CA THR A 10 -11.83 8.53 -14.34
C THR A 10 -10.51 8.05 -13.72
N TYR A 11 -9.44 8.10 -14.50
CA TYR A 11 -8.08 7.83 -14.03
C TYR A 11 -7.46 9.13 -13.49
N LEU A 12 -6.97 9.09 -12.25
CA LEU A 12 -6.38 10.23 -11.55
C LEU A 12 -4.86 10.02 -11.41
N PRO A 13 -4.05 10.49 -12.37
CA PRO A 13 -2.61 10.20 -12.43
C PRO A 13 -1.83 10.74 -11.23
N GLY A 14 -2.24 11.88 -10.65
CA GLY A 14 -1.57 12.46 -9.49
C GLY A 14 -1.58 11.53 -8.27
N LEU A 15 -2.57 10.65 -8.14
CA LEU A 15 -2.61 9.65 -7.06
C LEU A 15 -1.52 8.58 -7.18
N ASP A 16 -1.04 8.30 -8.39
CA ASP A 16 0.11 7.41 -8.58
C ASP A 16 1.41 8.12 -8.19
N GLY A 17 1.54 9.42 -8.47
CA GLY A 17 2.68 10.20 -7.97
C GLY A 17 2.76 10.26 -6.44
N VAL A 18 1.63 10.40 -5.74
CA VAL A 18 1.63 10.33 -4.26
C VAL A 18 2.15 8.98 -3.76
N ARG A 19 1.80 7.88 -4.43
CA ARG A 19 2.33 6.54 -4.10
C ARG A 19 3.83 6.43 -4.34
N THR A 20 4.32 7.06 -5.40
CA THR A 20 5.75 7.11 -5.71
C THR A 20 6.52 7.81 -4.60
N VAL A 21 6.04 8.95 -4.13
CA VAL A 21 6.64 9.65 -2.99
C VAL A 21 6.60 8.76 -1.74
N ALA A 22 5.44 8.17 -1.44
CA ALA A 22 5.28 7.31 -0.27
C ALA A 22 6.23 6.11 -0.27
N VAL A 23 6.33 5.36 -1.38
CA VAL A 23 7.24 4.20 -1.46
C VAL A 23 8.71 4.62 -1.43
N ALA A 24 9.07 5.74 -2.07
CA ALA A 24 10.44 6.25 -2.03
C ALA A 24 10.89 6.59 -0.60
N LEU A 25 10.02 7.23 0.20
CA LEU A 25 10.29 7.52 1.60
C LEU A 25 10.55 6.23 2.41
N VAL A 26 9.74 5.19 2.17
CA VAL A 26 9.90 3.91 2.86
C VAL A 26 11.22 3.24 2.46
N ILE A 27 11.57 3.21 1.18
CA ILE A 27 12.86 2.67 0.70
C ILE A 27 14.03 3.41 1.36
N CYS A 28 13.99 4.75 1.38
CA CYS A 28 15.05 5.55 1.98
C CYS A 28 15.21 5.28 3.48
N ALA A 29 14.13 5.01 4.21
CA ALA A 29 14.20 4.61 5.60
C ALA A 29 14.88 3.24 5.78
N HIS A 30 14.48 2.22 5.01
CA HIS A 30 15.07 0.88 5.12
C HIS A 30 16.54 0.83 4.65
N LEU A 31 16.93 1.72 3.75
CA LEU A 31 18.33 1.90 3.36
C LEU A 31 19.17 2.68 4.39
N GLY A 32 18.56 3.18 5.48
CA GLY A 32 19.26 3.84 6.57
C GLY A 32 19.70 5.28 6.27
N PHE A 33 19.05 5.98 5.34
CA PHE A 33 19.42 7.38 5.05
C PHE A 33 19.15 8.30 6.26
N PRO A 34 20.13 9.09 6.73
CA PRO A 34 19.99 9.89 7.97
C PRO A 34 18.87 10.94 7.94
N TRP A 35 18.51 11.46 6.76
CA TRP A 35 17.42 12.42 6.60
C TRP A 35 16.03 11.75 6.58
N ALA A 36 15.97 10.43 6.41
CA ALA A 36 14.76 9.64 6.22
C ALA A 36 14.43 8.76 7.44
N ARG A 37 14.78 9.19 8.66
CA ARG A 37 14.52 8.43 9.91
C ARG A 37 13.04 8.07 10.06
N GLY A 38 12.16 8.99 9.72
CA GLY A 38 10.71 8.81 9.67
C GLY A 38 10.18 8.43 8.30
N GLY A 39 11.01 7.95 7.37
CA GLY A 39 10.56 7.59 6.02
C GLY A 39 9.56 6.44 6.01
N ILE A 40 9.55 5.61 7.06
CA ILE A 40 8.50 4.62 7.35
C ILE A 40 7.09 5.25 7.46
N LEU A 41 6.98 6.56 7.74
CA LEU A 41 5.72 7.29 7.68
C LEU A 41 5.12 7.36 6.27
N GLY A 42 5.87 7.02 5.22
CA GLY A 42 5.31 6.77 3.89
C GLY A 42 4.18 5.72 3.91
N VAL A 43 4.21 4.76 4.85
CA VAL A 43 3.10 3.83 5.10
C VAL A 43 1.83 4.56 5.55
N GLY A 44 1.95 5.60 6.38
CA GLY A 44 0.81 6.43 6.78
C GLY A 44 0.18 7.20 5.60
N ILE A 45 1.01 7.64 4.64
CA ILE A 45 0.53 8.24 3.39
C ILE A 45 -0.27 7.21 2.58
N PHE A 46 0.23 5.96 2.49
CA PHE A 46 -0.51 4.86 1.87
C PHE A 46 -1.84 4.61 2.56
N PHE A 47 -1.89 4.53 3.89
CA PHE A 47 -3.12 4.35 4.66
C PHE A 47 -4.17 5.42 4.34
N THR A 48 -3.81 6.70 4.40
CA THR A 48 -4.74 7.78 4.07
C THR A 48 -5.19 7.74 2.61
N LEU A 49 -4.28 7.49 1.67
CA LEU A 49 -4.63 7.33 0.25
C LEU A 49 -5.56 6.13 0.02
N SER A 50 -5.31 5.01 0.70
CA SER A 50 -6.07 3.78 0.61
C SER A 50 -7.51 3.98 1.11
N GLY A 51 -7.68 4.61 2.26
CA GLY A 51 -8.99 5.00 2.78
C GLY A 51 -9.79 5.88 1.82
N PHE A 52 -9.11 6.88 1.24
CA PHE A 52 -9.70 7.78 0.23
C PHE A 52 -10.15 7.01 -1.02
N LEU A 53 -9.27 6.19 -1.59
CA LEU A 53 -9.53 5.46 -2.84
C LEU A 53 -10.67 4.46 -2.70
N ILE A 54 -10.65 3.64 -1.65
CA ILE A 54 -11.66 2.60 -1.45
C ILE A 54 -13.03 3.22 -1.22
N THR A 55 -13.10 4.24 -0.37
CA THR A 55 -14.37 4.94 -0.09
C THR A 55 -14.89 5.63 -1.35
N SER A 56 -14.01 6.26 -2.15
CA SER A 56 -14.39 6.88 -3.42
C SER A 56 -14.95 5.87 -4.44
N ILE A 57 -14.36 4.66 -4.51
CA ILE A 57 -14.82 3.58 -5.39
C ILE A 57 -16.20 3.07 -4.94
N LEU A 58 -16.38 2.86 -3.63
CA LEU A 58 -17.62 2.36 -3.05
C LEU A 58 -18.77 3.36 -3.23
N LEU A 59 -18.57 4.63 -2.87
CA LEU A 59 -19.56 5.68 -3.07
C LEU A 59 -19.86 5.89 -4.55
N GLY A 60 -18.85 5.87 -5.42
CA GLY A 60 -19.05 5.93 -6.87
C GLY A 60 -19.78 4.71 -7.45
N SER A 61 -19.67 3.53 -6.84
CA SER A 61 -20.48 2.35 -7.21
C SER A 61 -21.93 2.52 -6.77
N LEU A 62 -22.14 2.99 -5.54
CA LEU A 62 -23.47 3.25 -4.99
C LEU A 62 -24.26 4.24 -5.85
N GLU A 63 -23.63 5.36 -6.20
CA GLU A 63 -24.25 6.40 -7.02
C GLU A 63 -24.59 5.92 -8.44
N ARG A 64 -23.71 5.12 -9.07
CA ARG A 64 -23.91 4.66 -10.45
C ARG A 64 -24.83 3.44 -10.56
N LEU A 65 -24.82 2.56 -9.56
CA LEU A 65 -25.37 1.20 -9.66
C LEU A 65 -26.38 0.89 -8.55
N GLY A 66 -26.70 1.86 -7.69
CA GLY A 66 -27.60 1.71 -6.54
C GLY A 66 -27.11 0.73 -5.47
N SER A 67 -25.88 0.22 -5.58
CA SER A 67 -25.33 -0.82 -4.71
C SER A 67 -23.80 -0.79 -4.64
N LEU A 68 -23.26 -1.25 -3.51
CA LEU A 68 -21.80 -1.28 -3.28
C LEU A 68 -21.08 -2.43 -4.03
N ARG A 69 -21.82 -3.44 -4.50
CA ARG A 69 -21.30 -4.62 -5.22
C ARG A 69 -20.04 -5.24 -4.57
N LEU A 70 -20.11 -5.53 -3.27
CA LEU A 70 -18.96 -5.97 -2.44
C LEU A 70 -18.20 -7.18 -3.01
N ARG A 71 -18.92 -8.18 -3.52
CA ARG A 71 -18.31 -9.35 -4.17
C ARG A 71 -17.40 -8.94 -5.35
N THR A 72 -17.86 -8.03 -6.19
CA THR A 72 -17.08 -7.57 -7.35
C THR A 72 -15.88 -6.75 -6.89
N PHE A 73 -16.06 -5.93 -5.86
CA PHE A 73 -15.00 -5.16 -5.24
C PHE A 73 -13.86 -6.06 -4.71
N TRP A 74 -14.19 -7.07 -3.90
CA TRP A 74 -13.19 -7.99 -3.34
C TRP A 74 -12.52 -8.86 -4.39
N ILE A 75 -13.24 -9.36 -5.40
CA ILE A 75 -12.63 -10.14 -6.49
C ILE A 75 -11.60 -9.32 -7.27
N ARG A 76 -11.92 -8.05 -7.59
CA ARG A 76 -10.98 -7.15 -8.28
C ARG A 76 -9.74 -6.86 -7.43
N ARG A 77 -9.92 -6.70 -6.12
CA ARG A 77 -8.83 -6.50 -5.16
C ARG A 77 -7.93 -7.73 -5.07
N ALA A 78 -8.53 -8.92 -4.89
CA ALA A 78 -7.81 -10.19 -4.82
C ALA A 78 -6.97 -10.44 -6.08
N ARG A 79 -7.52 -10.22 -7.28
CA ARG A 79 -6.79 -10.35 -8.55
C ARG A 79 -5.61 -9.38 -8.68
N ARG A 80 -5.64 -8.26 -7.97
CA ARG A 80 -4.60 -7.23 -8.03
C ARG A 80 -3.45 -7.51 -7.07
N LEU A 81 -3.72 -8.09 -5.90
CA LEU A 81 -2.76 -8.11 -4.79
C LEU A 81 -2.26 -9.51 -4.48
N LEU A 82 -3.17 -10.48 -4.36
CA LEU A 82 -2.85 -11.83 -3.94
C LEU A 82 -1.76 -12.50 -4.80
N PRO A 83 -1.76 -12.39 -6.15
CA PRO A 83 -0.73 -13.03 -6.96
C PRO A 83 0.69 -12.60 -6.63
N ALA A 84 0.92 -11.29 -6.43
CA ALA A 84 2.25 -10.76 -6.19
C ALA A 84 2.78 -11.12 -4.80
N VAL A 85 1.92 -11.08 -3.77
CA VAL A 85 2.29 -11.56 -2.42
C VAL A 85 2.62 -13.04 -2.42
N VAL A 86 1.83 -13.88 -3.11
CA VAL A 86 2.12 -15.32 -3.17
C VAL A 86 3.49 -15.58 -3.83
N VAL A 87 3.81 -14.89 -4.92
CA VAL A 87 5.12 -14.99 -5.57
C VAL A 87 6.24 -14.54 -4.63
N LEU A 88 6.05 -13.41 -3.94
CA LEU A 88 7.00 -12.93 -2.95
C LEU A 88 7.26 -14.00 -1.88
N LEU A 89 6.20 -14.52 -1.25
CA LEU A 89 6.33 -15.48 -0.15
C LEU A 89 7.04 -16.76 -0.57
N VAL A 90 6.75 -17.29 -1.76
CA VAL A 90 7.45 -18.46 -2.31
C VAL A 90 8.94 -18.17 -2.49
N VAL A 91 9.29 -17.02 -3.06
CA VAL A 91 10.70 -16.65 -3.28
C VAL A 91 11.42 -16.43 -1.96
N VAL A 92 10.81 -15.72 -1.00
CA VAL A 92 11.41 -15.49 0.32
C VAL A 92 11.62 -16.81 1.05
N LEU A 93 10.64 -17.72 1.05
CA LEU A 93 10.78 -19.04 1.67
C LEU A 93 11.91 -19.86 1.02
N ALA A 94 12.02 -19.83 -0.32
CA ALA A 94 13.10 -20.50 -1.03
C ALA A 94 14.48 -19.89 -0.68
N CYS A 95 14.59 -18.56 -0.65
CA CYS A 95 15.81 -17.87 -0.23
C CYS A 95 16.17 -18.19 1.23
N THR A 96 15.21 -18.19 2.16
CA THR A 96 15.45 -18.57 3.55
C THR A 96 15.91 -20.02 3.66
N ALA A 97 15.29 -20.96 2.94
CA ALA A 97 15.71 -22.37 2.97
C ALA A 97 17.17 -22.59 2.52
N ILE A 98 17.71 -21.70 1.68
CA ILE A 98 19.08 -21.78 1.15
C ILE A 98 20.06 -20.98 2.02
N LEU A 99 19.70 -19.75 2.39
CA LEU A 99 20.60 -18.78 3.01
C LEU A 99 20.54 -18.79 4.53
N ASP A 100 19.39 -19.14 5.11
CA ASP A 100 19.18 -19.19 6.57
C ASP A 100 18.20 -20.32 6.95
N PRO A 101 18.63 -21.59 6.81
CA PRO A 101 17.75 -22.74 7.06
C PRO A 101 17.22 -22.80 8.49
N ALA A 102 17.96 -22.24 9.46
CA ALA A 102 17.58 -22.20 10.87
C ALA A 102 16.33 -21.35 11.10
N ALA A 103 16.16 -20.26 10.35
CA ALA A 103 14.97 -19.41 10.42
C ALA A 103 13.77 -19.94 9.63
N PHE A 104 13.87 -21.05 8.89
CA PHE A 104 12.83 -21.49 7.96
C PHE A 104 11.48 -21.81 8.64
N ALA A 105 11.49 -22.43 9.82
CA ALA A 105 10.26 -22.72 10.56
C ALA A 105 9.54 -21.44 11.00
N THR A 106 10.29 -20.47 11.52
CA THR A 106 9.77 -19.13 11.84
C THR A 106 9.24 -18.44 10.59
N ARG A 107 9.98 -18.55 9.47
CA ARG A 107 9.61 -17.96 8.19
C ARG A 107 8.28 -18.45 7.66
N ILE A 108 7.98 -19.75 7.83
CA ILE A 108 6.68 -20.31 7.46
C ILE A 108 5.56 -19.66 8.28
N ARG A 109 5.76 -19.48 9.60
CA ARG A 109 4.79 -18.80 10.46
C ARG A 109 4.51 -17.38 9.99
N ASP A 110 5.56 -16.61 9.68
CA ASP A 110 5.42 -15.21 9.23
C ASP A 110 4.76 -15.13 7.85
N ALA A 111 5.09 -16.05 6.95
CA ALA A 111 4.43 -16.19 5.65
C ALA A 111 2.94 -16.55 5.77
N LEU A 112 2.58 -17.47 6.67
CA LEU A 112 1.18 -17.81 6.95
C LEU A 112 0.44 -16.60 7.53
N ALA A 113 1.04 -15.87 8.47
CA ALA A 113 0.46 -14.66 9.02
C ALA A 113 0.22 -13.60 7.92
N ALA A 114 1.14 -13.46 6.96
CA ALA A 114 0.97 -12.59 5.81
C ALA A 114 -0.17 -13.05 4.86
N VAL A 115 -0.29 -14.34 4.58
CA VAL A 115 -1.38 -14.90 3.73
C VAL A 115 -2.75 -14.63 4.33
N PHE A 116 -2.89 -14.76 5.65
CA PHE A 116 -4.14 -14.50 6.36
C PHE A 116 -4.32 -13.04 6.74
N TYR A 117 -3.43 -12.14 6.31
CA TYR A 117 -3.44 -10.71 6.65
C TYR A 117 -3.50 -10.45 8.16
N VAL A 118 -2.70 -11.18 8.94
CA VAL A 118 -2.52 -11.01 10.39
C VAL A 118 -1.05 -10.84 10.77
N ALA A 119 -0.19 -10.47 9.82
CA ALA A 119 1.24 -10.29 10.04
C ALA A 119 1.54 -9.23 11.12
N ASN A 120 0.70 -8.19 11.23
CA ASN A 120 0.85 -7.19 12.27
C ASN A 120 0.59 -7.75 13.68
N TRP A 121 -0.44 -8.59 13.84
CA TRP A 121 -0.72 -9.23 15.12
C TRP A 121 0.32 -10.28 15.50
N ASN A 122 0.86 -10.99 14.51
CA ASN A 122 2.00 -11.89 14.71
C ASN A 122 3.22 -11.13 15.21
N THR A 123 3.57 -9.99 14.59
CA THR A 123 4.71 -9.15 15.00
C THR A 123 4.50 -8.55 16.39
N ILE A 124 3.30 -8.05 16.69
CA ILE A 124 2.93 -7.58 18.04
C ILE A 124 3.12 -8.70 19.06
N GLY A 125 2.59 -9.90 18.78
CA GLY A 125 2.73 -11.05 19.67
C GLY A 125 4.19 -11.46 19.88
N GLN A 126 5.00 -11.42 18.83
CA GLN A 126 6.44 -11.67 18.91
C GLN A 126 7.16 -10.62 19.77
N ALA A 127 6.80 -9.34 19.66
CA ALA A 127 7.41 -8.27 20.46
C ALA A 127 7.20 -8.48 21.98
N TYR A 128 6.05 -9.04 22.39
CA TYR A 128 5.77 -9.37 23.80
C TYR A 128 6.52 -10.60 24.32
N VAL A 129 7.01 -11.48 23.44
CA VAL A 129 7.64 -12.76 23.82
C VAL A 129 9.15 -12.72 23.61
N ALA A 130 9.63 -12.02 22.58
CA ALA A 130 11.02 -11.96 22.19
C ALA A 130 11.74 -10.81 22.91
N ALA A 131 12.40 -11.14 24.02
CA ALA A 131 13.45 -10.29 24.56
C ALA A 131 14.67 -10.36 23.61
N ASN A 132 14.88 -9.33 22.80
CA ASN A 132 16.17 -8.99 22.14
C ASN A 132 16.66 -9.72 20.86
N THR A 133 15.85 -10.42 20.07
CA THR A 133 16.32 -10.81 18.71
C THR A 133 16.14 -9.68 17.70
N GLN A 134 17.25 -8.98 17.40
CA GLN A 134 17.33 -7.82 16.48
C GLN A 134 17.53 -8.19 15.00
N ALA A 135 17.34 -9.45 14.60
CA ALA A 135 17.44 -9.81 13.18
C ALA A 135 16.22 -9.22 12.44
N VAL A 136 16.49 -8.31 11.50
CA VAL A 136 15.48 -7.66 10.66
C VAL A 136 14.79 -8.73 9.83
N ASP A 137 13.47 -8.84 9.93
CA ASP A 137 12.69 -9.86 9.22
C ASP A 137 12.46 -9.42 7.75
N PRO A 138 12.89 -10.19 6.73
CA PRO A 138 12.58 -9.94 5.32
C PRO A 138 11.09 -9.68 5.01
N LEU A 139 10.17 -10.20 5.83
CA LEU A 139 8.72 -10.03 5.72
C LEU A 139 8.15 -8.98 6.68
N GLU A 140 8.96 -8.27 7.46
CA GLU A 140 8.49 -7.36 8.53
C GLU A 140 7.45 -6.35 8.00
N HIS A 141 7.72 -5.73 6.85
CA HIS A 141 6.90 -4.70 6.23
C HIS A 141 5.46 -5.15 5.87
N LEU A 142 5.18 -6.47 5.85
CA LEU A 142 3.86 -7.01 5.56
C LEU A 142 2.84 -6.78 6.68
N TRP A 143 3.25 -6.31 7.86
CA TRP A 143 2.33 -5.83 8.90
C TRP A 143 1.39 -4.76 8.36
N SER A 144 1.92 -3.81 7.58
CA SER A 144 1.13 -2.68 7.10
C SER A 144 0.13 -3.10 6.03
N LEU A 145 0.52 -4.06 5.18
CA LEU A 145 -0.36 -4.64 4.18
C LEU A 145 -1.51 -5.39 4.86
N SER A 146 -1.23 -6.09 5.97
CA SER A 146 -2.26 -6.74 6.78
C SER A 146 -3.29 -5.74 7.30
N VAL A 147 -2.83 -4.61 7.86
CA VAL A 147 -3.72 -3.52 8.31
C VAL A 147 -4.58 -2.98 7.17
N GLU A 148 -4.00 -2.72 5.99
CA GLU A 148 -4.77 -2.26 4.83
C GLU A 148 -5.83 -3.28 4.38
N GLU A 149 -5.46 -4.55 4.26
CA GLU A 149 -6.36 -5.60 3.76
C GLU A 149 -7.48 -5.92 4.76
N GLN A 150 -7.20 -5.87 6.07
CA GLN A 150 -8.22 -5.90 7.10
C GLN A 150 -9.21 -4.73 6.94
N PHE A 151 -8.73 -3.52 6.67
CA PHE A 151 -9.61 -2.38 6.38
C PHE A 151 -10.43 -2.61 5.11
N TYR A 152 -9.86 -3.19 4.04
CA TYR A 152 -10.61 -3.48 2.82
C TYR A 152 -11.65 -4.59 2.96
N LEU A 153 -11.48 -5.48 3.93
CA LEU A 153 -12.47 -6.48 4.27
C LEU A 153 -13.60 -5.88 5.11
N VAL A 154 -13.26 -5.09 6.13
CA VAL A 154 -14.19 -4.59 7.16
C VAL A 154 -14.90 -3.29 6.77
N TRP A 155 -14.20 -2.35 6.14
CA TRP A 155 -14.76 -1.03 5.83
C TRP A 155 -15.94 -1.05 4.86
N PRO A 156 -15.95 -1.84 3.76
CA PRO A 156 -17.09 -1.85 2.85
C PRO A 156 -18.43 -2.26 3.49
N PRO A 157 -18.54 -3.35 4.29
CA PRO A 157 -19.77 -3.67 4.99
C PRO A 157 -20.10 -2.64 6.09
N VAL A 158 -19.12 -2.11 6.81
CA VAL A 158 -19.34 -1.04 7.80
C VAL A 158 -19.92 0.21 7.14
N LEU A 159 -19.35 0.66 6.02
CA LEU A 159 -19.88 1.79 5.25
C LEU A 159 -21.31 1.52 4.76
N GLY A 160 -21.60 0.32 4.28
CA GLY A 160 -22.94 -0.09 3.89
C GLY A 160 -23.94 -0.03 5.04
N LEU A 161 -23.55 -0.54 6.22
CA LEU A 161 -24.34 -0.50 7.43
C LEU A 161 -24.59 0.95 7.90
N LEU A 162 -23.55 1.78 7.93
CA LEU A 162 -23.67 3.19 8.32
C LEU A 162 -24.59 3.95 7.36
N LEU A 163 -24.47 3.73 6.04
CA LEU A 163 -25.37 4.34 5.06
C LEU A 163 -26.81 3.85 5.23
N PHE A 164 -27.03 2.58 5.57
CA PHE A 164 -28.36 2.04 5.86
C PHE A 164 -28.97 2.68 7.11
N VAL A 165 -28.26 2.62 8.25
CA VAL A 165 -28.73 3.16 9.55
C VAL A 165 -28.92 4.67 9.49
N CYS A 166 -27.99 5.41 8.87
CA CYS A 166 -28.10 6.86 8.72
C CYS A 166 -29.03 7.28 7.57
N ARG A 167 -29.80 6.36 6.97
CA ARG A 167 -30.76 6.63 5.88
C ARG A 167 -30.16 7.37 4.70
N GLY A 168 -28.93 7.02 4.32
CA GLY A 168 -28.17 7.62 3.23
C GLY A 168 -27.59 9.01 3.53
N ARG A 169 -27.72 9.53 4.76
CA ARG A 169 -27.20 10.87 5.13
C ARG A 169 -25.69 10.84 5.26
N VAL A 170 -24.98 11.07 4.15
CA VAL A 170 -23.50 11.04 4.08
C VAL A 170 -22.82 11.93 5.12
N ARG A 171 -23.41 13.08 5.49
CA ARG A 171 -22.87 13.96 6.54
C ARG A 171 -22.84 13.29 7.92
N VAL A 172 -23.87 12.50 8.26
CA VAL A 172 -23.93 11.76 9.52
C VAL A 172 -22.92 10.62 9.50
N VAL A 173 -22.82 9.90 8.38
CA VAL A 173 -21.80 8.85 8.19
C VAL A 173 -20.38 9.44 8.32
N ALA A 174 -20.14 10.61 7.75
CA ALA A 174 -18.87 11.32 7.91
C ALA A 174 -18.63 11.70 9.39
N ALA A 175 -19.62 12.23 10.11
CA ALA A 175 -19.46 12.52 11.54
C ALA A 175 -19.08 11.27 12.36
N VAL A 176 -19.76 10.14 12.14
CA VAL A 176 -19.43 8.87 12.79
C VAL A 176 -18.02 8.39 12.40
N THR A 177 -17.65 8.49 11.13
CA THR A 177 -16.31 8.13 10.65
C THR A 177 -15.23 9.01 11.32
N ALA A 178 -15.52 10.28 11.58
CA ALA A 178 -14.61 11.20 12.28
C ALA A 178 -14.44 10.82 13.74
N LEU A 179 -15.51 10.42 14.42
CA LEU A 179 -15.45 9.90 15.79
C LEU A 179 -14.62 8.61 15.86
N LEU A 180 -14.81 7.68 14.92
CA LEU A 180 -13.99 6.46 14.83
C LEU A 180 -12.52 6.77 14.58
N ALA A 181 -12.22 7.74 13.71
CA ALA A 181 -10.85 8.18 13.45
C ALA A 181 -10.21 8.79 14.70
N ALA A 182 -10.94 9.67 15.40
CA ALA A 182 -10.49 10.27 16.65
C ALA A 182 -10.25 9.20 17.74
N GLY A 183 -11.15 8.22 17.86
CA GLY A 183 -10.98 7.09 18.78
C GLY A 183 -9.73 6.25 18.47
N SER A 184 -9.44 6.01 17.19
CA SER A 184 -8.23 5.29 16.77
C SER A 184 -6.95 6.05 17.12
N PHE A 185 -6.89 7.37 16.88
CA PHE A 185 -5.73 8.20 17.28
C PHE A 185 -5.60 8.29 18.80
N ALA A 186 -6.71 8.43 19.53
CA ALA A 186 -6.70 8.41 20.99
C ALA A 186 -6.15 7.08 21.51
N LEU A 187 -6.59 5.95 20.93
CA LEU A 187 -6.09 4.63 21.30
C LEU A 187 -4.59 4.48 20.99
N SER A 188 -4.14 5.00 19.85
CA SER A 188 -2.73 5.03 19.46
C SER A 188 -1.87 5.81 20.47
N TRP A 189 -2.37 6.94 20.96
CA TRP A 189 -1.72 7.68 22.04
C TRP A 189 -1.73 6.86 23.33
N THR A 190 -2.88 6.38 23.80
CA THR A 190 -2.97 5.72 25.11
C THR A 190 -2.19 4.41 25.21
N LEU A 191 -2.06 3.69 24.08
CA LEU A 191 -1.31 2.42 24.03
C LEU A 191 0.18 2.63 23.77
N PHE A 192 0.62 3.85 23.43
CA PHE A 192 2.04 4.12 23.28
C PHE A 192 2.72 4.10 24.64
N ALA A 193 3.66 3.18 24.80
CA ALA A 193 4.61 3.15 25.90
C ALA A 193 6.03 3.12 25.32
N PRO A 194 6.98 3.90 25.87
CA PRO A 194 8.38 3.81 25.48
C PRO A 194 8.92 2.39 25.66
N GLY A 195 9.58 1.85 24.64
CA GLY A 195 10.06 0.47 24.60
C GLY A 195 9.56 -0.26 23.34
N VAL A 196 10.14 -1.44 23.07
CA VAL A 196 9.84 -2.21 21.86
C VAL A 196 8.38 -2.67 21.87
N GLU A 197 7.91 -3.28 22.95
CA GLU A 197 6.55 -3.80 23.07
C GLU A 197 5.48 -2.73 22.87
N GLY A 198 5.58 -1.62 23.63
CA GLY A 198 4.62 -0.53 23.58
C GLY A 198 4.62 0.20 22.24
N ALA A 199 5.80 0.46 21.67
CA ALA A 199 5.90 1.11 20.37
C ALA A 199 5.37 0.22 19.25
N THR A 200 5.72 -1.08 19.21
CA THR A 200 5.21 -2.02 18.19
C THR A 200 3.69 -2.15 18.27
N ARG A 201 3.11 -2.29 19.47
CA ARG A 201 1.65 -2.37 19.64
C ARG A 201 0.93 -1.12 19.15
N ALA A 202 1.46 0.05 19.47
CA ALA A 202 0.87 1.32 19.06
C ALA A 202 1.06 1.59 17.55
N TYR A 203 2.18 1.13 16.97
CA TYR A 203 2.55 1.40 15.59
C TYR A 203 1.95 0.44 14.57
N GLU A 204 1.77 -0.83 14.92
CA GLU A 204 1.31 -1.88 14.00
C GLU A 204 -0.14 -2.33 14.24
N GLY A 205 -0.76 -1.88 15.33
CA GLY A 205 -2.16 -2.18 15.65
C GLY A 205 -3.13 -1.67 14.59
N THR A 206 -4.02 -2.53 14.09
CA THR A 206 -5.04 -2.10 13.13
C THR A 206 -5.96 -1.03 13.73
N ASP A 207 -6.31 -1.21 14.99
CA ASP A 207 -7.14 -0.30 15.78
C ASP A 207 -6.47 1.05 16.06
N THR A 208 -5.14 1.08 16.24
CA THR A 208 -4.38 2.31 16.48
C THR A 208 -4.01 3.04 15.18
N ARG A 209 -3.95 2.32 14.05
CA ARG A 209 -3.60 2.89 12.73
C ARG A 209 -4.79 3.14 11.81
N ALA A 210 -5.97 2.61 12.14
CA ALA A 210 -7.21 2.85 11.40
C ALA A 210 -7.53 4.34 11.22
N GLY A 211 -7.11 5.21 12.14
CA GLY A 211 -7.33 6.65 12.08
C GLY A 211 -6.89 7.27 10.76
N ALA A 212 -5.72 6.89 10.23
CA ALA A 212 -5.22 7.40 8.96
C ALA A 212 -6.09 6.96 7.77
N LEU A 213 -6.53 5.69 7.75
CA LEU A 213 -7.46 5.14 6.75
C LEU A 213 -8.83 5.86 6.82
N LEU A 214 -9.34 6.06 8.02
CA LEU A 214 -10.62 6.74 8.25
C LEU A 214 -10.57 8.22 7.88
N VAL A 215 -9.45 8.92 8.11
CA VAL A 215 -9.22 10.29 7.60
C VAL A 215 -9.27 10.34 6.07
N GLY A 216 -8.68 9.34 5.40
CA GLY A 216 -8.82 9.17 3.95
C GLY A 216 -10.28 8.98 3.52
N ALA A 217 -11.01 8.11 4.23
CA ALA A 217 -12.42 7.85 3.96
C ALA A 217 -13.30 9.11 4.16
N LEU A 218 -13.02 9.89 5.20
CA LEU A 218 -13.67 11.18 5.46
C LEU A 218 -13.44 12.15 4.31
N ALA A 219 -12.20 12.29 3.86
CA ALA A 219 -11.88 13.15 2.72
C ALA A 219 -12.67 12.72 1.46
N ALA A 220 -12.81 11.42 1.21
CA ALA A 220 -13.64 10.93 0.11
C ALA A 220 -15.12 11.32 0.28
N MET A 221 -15.72 11.12 1.45
CA MET A 221 -17.14 11.47 1.69
C MET A 221 -17.42 12.97 1.54
N LEU A 222 -16.53 13.80 2.09
CA LEU A 222 -16.74 15.25 2.16
C LEU A 222 -16.43 15.95 0.83
N TRP A 223 -15.50 15.39 0.05
CA TRP A 223 -14.88 16.13 -1.04
C TRP A 223 -15.12 15.55 -2.44
N LEU A 224 -15.46 14.27 -2.56
CA LEU A 224 -15.84 13.65 -3.85
C LEU A 224 -16.98 14.39 -4.57
N PRO A 225 -18.03 14.90 -3.88
CA PRO A 225 -19.07 15.70 -4.53
C PRO A 225 -18.54 17.02 -5.12
N SER A 226 -17.55 17.63 -4.47
CA SER A 226 -16.95 18.91 -4.90
C SER A 226 -15.99 18.73 -6.07
N LEU A 227 -15.27 17.61 -6.14
CA LEU A 227 -14.45 17.24 -7.28
C LEU A 227 -15.28 17.05 -8.56
N ARG A 228 -16.43 16.37 -8.44
CA ARG A 228 -17.32 16.10 -9.58
C ARG A 228 -18.03 17.34 -10.11
N ARG A 229 -18.22 18.36 -9.28
CA ARG A 229 -18.83 19.64 -9.69
C ARG A 229 -17.90 20.51 -10.55
N GLY A 230 -16.62 20.14 -10.70
CA GLY A 230 -15.72 20.78 -11.66
C GLY A 230 -15.54 22.28 -11.43
N ASP A 231 -15.50 22.73 -10.17
CA ASP A 231 -15.27 24.13 -9.84
C ASP A 231 -13.82 24.53 -10.18
N ARG A 232 -13.66 25.25 -11.29
CA ARG A 232 -12.37 25.53 -11.95
C ARG A 232 -11.73 26.85 -11.54
N ARG A 233 -12.26 27.56 -10.53
CA ARG A 233 -11.75 28.90 -10.12
C ARG A 233 -10.24 28.91 -9.91
N ARG A 234 -9.55 29.82 -10.60
CA ARG A 234 -8.07 29.96 -10.54
C ARG A 234 -7.57 30.23 -9.11
N SER A 235 -8.28 31.04 -8.33
CA SER A 235 -7.92 31.34 -6.94
C SER A 235 -7.89 30.09 -6.05
N ARG A 236 -8.85 29.18 -6.24
CA ARG A 236 -8.91 27.89 -5.53
C ARG A 236 -7.77 26.97 -5.93
N ARG A 237 -7.31 27.02 -7.19
CA ARG A 237 -6.12 26.27 -7.66
C ARG A 237 -4.85 26.73 -6.95
N VAL A 238 -4.59 28.04 -6.99
CA VAL A 238 -3.40 28.63 -6.35
C VAL A 238 -3.40 28.35 -4.85
N ALA A 239 -4.54 28.52 -4.17
CA ALA A 239 -4.65 28.23 -2.74
C ALA A 239 -4.34 26.76 -2.41
N LEU A 240 -4.80 25.81 -3.22
CA LEU A 240 -4.52 24.38 -3.04
C LEU A 240 -3.06 24.04 -3.33
N ASP A 241 -2.47 24.57 -4.39
CA ASP A 241 -1.04 24.35 -4.69
C ASP A 241 -0.15 24.89 -3.54
N VAL A 242 -0.42 26.11 -3.04
CA VAL A 242 0.32 26.69 -1.91
C VAL A 242 0.14 25.85 -0.63
N SER A 243 -1.10 25.44 -0.34
CA SER A 243 -1.40 24.60 0.81
C SER A 243 -0.73 23.23 0.71
N ALA A 244 -0.60 22.67 -0.50
CA ALA A 244 0.08 21.42 -0.73
C ALA A 244 1.60 21.52 -0.58
N VAL A 245 2.21 22.65 -0.96
CA VAL A 245 3.62 22.91 -0.62
C VAL A 245 3.80 22.93 0.90
N GLY A 246 2.94 23.63 1.63
CA GLY A 246 2.97 23.63 3.10
C GLY A 246 2.80 22.22 3.70
N ALA A 247 1.89 21.42 3.15
CA ALA A 247 1.66 20.05 3.57
C ALA A 247 2.84 19.12 3.26
N LEU A 248 3.46 19.23 2.09
CA LEU A 248 4.68 18.48 1.73
C LEU A 248 5.85 18.85 2.64
N SER A 249 6.00 20.13 2.97
CA SER A 249 7.01 20.59 3.94
C SER A 249 6.74 20.00 5.33
N ALA A 250 5.49 19.98 5.79
CA ALA A 250 5.12 19.37 7.06
C ALA A 250 5.42 17.85 7.08
N ILE A 251 5.11 17.14 5.99
CA ILE A 251 5.48 15.72 5.83
C ILE A 251 7.00 15.56 5.87
N GLY A 252 7.76 16.41 5.17
CA GLY A 252 9.22 16.38 5.17
C GLY A 252 9.82 16.61 6.56
N VAL A 253 9.26 17.54 7.33
CA VAL A 253 9.68 17.79 8.73
C VAL A 253 9.37 16.58 9.61
N LEU A 254 8.19 15.97 9.48
CA LEU A 254 7.85 14.74 10.22
C LEU A 254 8.83 13.61 9.88
N VAL A 255 9.11 13.39 8.60
CA VAL A 255 10.08 12.38 8.13
C VAL A 255 11.47 12.63 8.69
N TRP A 256 11.90 13.89 8.76
CA TRP A 256 13.24 14.22 9.24
C TRP A 256 13.38 14.14 10.77
N ARG A 257 12.32 14.49 11.51
CA ARG A 257 12.38 14.72 12.97
C ARG A 257 11.75 13.63 13.82
N THR A 258 11.07 12.66 13.22
CA THR A 258 10.35 11.61 13.96
C THR A 258 10.67 10.22 13.41
N ASP A 259 10.37 9.20 14.20
CA ASP A 259 10.42 7.78 13.87
C ASP A 259 9.35 7.03 14.70
N GLN A 260 9.26 5.71 14.53
CA GLN A 260 8.28 4.88 15.25
C GLN A 260 8.43 4.89 16.78
N PHE A 261 9.57 5.31 17.33
CA PHE A 261 9.79 5.38 18.78
C PHE A 261 9.55 6.79 19.35
N SER A 262 9.26 7.76 18.49
CA SER A 262 9.10 9.16 18.87
C SER A 262 7.79 9.41 19.61
N ALA A 263 7.86 9.90 20.84
CA ALA A 263 6.68 10.18 21.68
C ALA A 263 5.71 11.20 21.06
N PHE A 264 6.19 12.13 20.22
CA PHE A 264 5.35 13.09 19.50
C PHE A 264 4.49 12.44 18.41
N LEU A 265 4.92 11.30 17.87
CA LEU A 265 4.30 10.66 16.72
C LEU A 265 2.84 10.28 17.00
N TYR A 266 2.60 9.67 18.16
CA TYR A 266 1.31 9.07 18.54
C TYR A 266 0.20 10.08 18.87
N PRO A 267 0.43 11.10 19.72
CA PRO A 267 -0.62 12.08 20.02
C PRO A 267 -0.93 12.98 18.82
N TRP A 268 0.06 13.35 18.01
CA TRP A 268 -0.11 14.38 16.98
C TRP A 268 0.48 14.01 15.62
N GLY A 269 1.67 13.42 15.55
CA GLY A 269 2.36 13.17 14.29
C GLY A 269 1.55 12.38 13.27
N LEU A 270 0.86 11.31 13.69
CA LEU A 270 0.03 10.47 12.81
C LEU A 270 -1.21 11.21 12.28
N LEU A 271 -1.84 12.02 13.13
CA LEU A 271 -2.97 12.87 12.72
C LEU A 271 -2.51 13.94 11.74
N LEU A 272 -1.43 14.66 12.05
CA LEU A 272 -0.85 15.70 11.21
C LEU A 272 -0.42 15.13 9.84
N LEU A 273 0.22 13.97 9.82
CA LEU A 273 0.58 13.26 8.60
C LEU A 273 -0.66 12.94 7.75
N SER A 274 -1.73 12.45 8.38
CA SER A 274 -2.97 12.09 7.69
C SER A 274 -3.65 13.32 7.08
N LEU A 275 -3.72 14.43 7.83
CA LEU A 275 -4.29 15.69 7.37
C LEU A 275 -3.45 16.32 6.24
N ALA A 276 -2.13 16.36 6.40
CA ALA A 276 -1.22 16.83 5.35
C ALA A 276 -1.33 15.97 4.09
N THR A 277 -1.43 14.65 4.25
CA THR A 277 -1.66 13.73 3.13
C THR A 277 -2.97 14.05 2.41
N VAL A 278 -4.07 14.30 3.14
CA VAL A 278 -5.33 14.74 2.51
C VAL A 278 -5.13 16.01 1.69
N VAL A 279 -4.44 17.03 2.21
CA VAL A 279 -4.14 18.26 1.44
C VAL A 279 -3.36 17.98 0.16
N VAL A 280 -2.34 17.12 0.23
CA VAL A 280 -1.57 16.69 -0.95
C VAL A 280 -2.44 15.94 -1.94
N LEU A 281 -3.27 15.00 -1.48
CA LEU A 281 -4.23 14.28 -2.33
C LEU A 281 -5.17 15.26 -3.03
N MET A 282 -5.61 16.29 -2.32
CA MET A 282 -6.50 17.30 -2.87
C MET A 282 -5.86 18.06 -4.03
N ALA A 283 -4.64 18.56 -3.86
CA ALA A 283 -3.93 19.22 -4.94
C ALA A 283 -3.55 18.25 -6.08
N ALA A 284 -3.26 16.98 -5.76
CA ALA A 284 -2.85 15.98 -6.76
C ALA A 284 -3.97 15.57 -7.74
N VAL A 285 -5.24 15.62 -7.32
CA VAL A 285 -6.38 15.27 -8.18
C VAL A 285 -7.02 16.49 -8.85
N GLN A 286 -6.51 17.69 -8.60
CA GLN A 286 -7.03 18.91 -9.19
C GLN A 286 -6.58 19.06 -10.65
N ASP A 287 -7.53 19.29 -11.55
CA ASP A 287 -7.23 19.52 -12.97
C ASP A 287 -6.43 20.81 -13.17
N GLY A 288 -5.25 20.70 -13.79
CA GLY A 288 -4.41 21.83 -14.18
C GLY A 288 -3.74 22.59 -13.03
N GLY A 289 -3.55 21.95 -11.88
CA GLY A 289 -2.65 22.41 -10.82
C GLY A 289 -1.20 21.99 -11.09
N MET A 290 -0.23 22.74 -10.56
CA MET A 290 1.19 22.45 -10.79
C MET A 290 1.60 21.13 -10.14
N LEU A 291 1.15 20.89 -8.90
CA LEU A 291 1.49 19.65 -8.19
C LEU A 291 0.90 18.42 -8.89
N GLY A 292 -0.35 18.51 -9.35
CA GLY A 292 -0.99 17.45 -10.13
C GLY A 292 -0.22 17.13 -11.42
N ALA A 293 0.34 18.14 -12.10
CA ALA A 293 1.16 17.93 -13.30
C ALA A 293 2.49 17.22 -12.99
N VAL A 294 3.18 17.61 -11.91
CA VAL A 294 4.44 16.98 -11.48
C VAL A 294 4.21 15.54 -11.03
N LEU A 295 3.24 15.31 -10.14
CA LEU A 295 2.89 13.98 -9.65
C LEU A 295 2.29 13.09 -10.74
N GLY A 296 1.62 13.70 -11.73
CA GLY A 296 1.07 13.03 -12.90
C GLY A 296 2.06 12.79 -14.05
N SER A 297 3.33 13.17 -13.88
CA SER A 297 4.37 12.96 -14.90
C SER A 297 4.57 11.48 -15.22
N ALA A 298 5.09 11.17 -16.41
CA ALA A 298 5.28 9.77 -16.84
C ALA A 298 6.15 8.92 -15.88
N PRO A 299 7.30 9.42 -15.37
CA PRO A 299 8.12 8.66 -14.44
C PRO A 299 7.40 8.37 -13.11
N MET A 300 6.76 9.41 -12.54
CA MET A 300 6.02 9.29 -11.28
C MET A 300 4.87 8.29 -11.39
N ARG A 301 4.12 8.32 -12.50
CA ARG A 301 3.07 7.34 -12.74
C ARG A 301 3.62 5.92 -12.90
N TRP A 302 4.71 5.74 -13.65
CA TRP A 302 5.27 4.41 -13.91
C TRP A 302 5.65 3.70 -12.60
N VAL A 303 6.30 4.43 -11.69
CA VAL A 303 6.65 3.94 -10.34
C VAL A 303 5.37 3.71 -9.52
N GLY A 304 4.43 4.66 -9.55
CA GLY A 304 3.22 4.62 -8.73
C GLY A 304 2.26 3.49 -9.10
N GLU A 305 2.23 3.09 -10.37
CA GLU A 305 1.51 1.90 -10.82
C GLU A 305 2.09 0.61 -10.23
N ARG A 306 3.42 0.56 -10.08
CA ARG A 306 4.21 -0.58 -9.57
C ARG A 306 4.55 -0.47 -8.09
N SER A 307 4.09 0.58 -7.41
CA SER A 307 4.47 0.87 -6.02
C SER A 307 4.15 -0.29 -5.08
N TYR A 308 3.13 -1.08 -5.40
CA TYR A 308 2.80 -2.29 -4.65
C TYR A 308 3.89 -3.35 -4.76
N GLY A 309 4.29 -3.75 -5.98
CA GLY A 309 5.39 -4.69 -6.17
C GLY A 309 6.71 -4.15 -5.61
N ILE A 310 7.00 -2.86 -5.79
CA ILE A 310 8.21 -2.23 -5.23
C ILE A 310 8.20 -2.34 -3.70
N TYR A 311 7.08 -2.04 -3.06
CA TYR A 311 6.93 -2.16 -1.60
C TYR A 311 7.14 -3.59 -1.11
N LEU A 312 6.64 -4.58 -1.84
CA LEU A 312 6.81 -6.01 -1.51
C LEU A 312 8.27 -6.46 -1.59
N TRP A 313 8.97 -6.08 -2.66
CA TRP A 313 10.33 -6.60 -2.92
C TRP A 313 11.43 -5.86 -2.16
N GLN A 314 11.19 -4.62 -1.73
CA GLN A 314 12.26 -3.78 -1.16
C GLN A 314 12.92 -4.42 0.07
N THR A 315 12.13 -4.91 1.04
CA THR A 315 12.65 -5.36 2.33
C THR A 315 13.35 -6.70 2.20
N PRO A 316 12.80 -7.72 1.51
CA PRO A 316 13.52 -8.96 1.25
C PRO A 316 14.85 -8.74 0.53
N VAL A 317 14.87 -7.89 -0.50
CA VAL A 317 16.10 -7.59 -1.24
C VAL A 317 17.13 -6.95 -0.32
N ILE A 318 16.74 -5.95 0.48
CA ILE A 318 17.65 -5.28 1.42
C ILE A 318 18.18 -6.29 2.45
N VAL A 319 17.32 -7.05 3.12
CA VAL A 319 17.72 -7.96 4.19
C VAL A 319 18.61 -9.09 3.68
N PHE A 320 18.24 -9.77 2.59
CA PHE A 320 19.09 -10.82 2.03
C PHE A 320 20.41 -10.26 1.50
N SER A 321 20.43 -9.07 0.90
CA SER A 321 21.69 -8.46 0.43
C SER A 321 22.66 -8.17 1.58
N GLN A 322 22.15 -7.71 2.73
CA GLN A 322 22.96 -7.43 3.91
C GLN A 322 23.53 -8.71 4.53
N GLY A 323 22.80 -9.82 4.47
CA GLY A 323 23.30 -11.12 4.91
C GLY A 323 24.36 -11.75 3.98
N LEU A 324 24.44 -11.30 2.73
CA LEU A 324 25.38 -11.85 1.72
C LEU A 324 26.72 -11.13 1.65
N THR A 325 26.84 -9.92 2.19
CA THR A 325 28.04 -9.10 2.06
C THR A 325 28.21 -8.10 3.20
N ASP A 326 29.44 -8.00 3.73
CA ASP A 326 29.83 -6.96 4.69
C ASP A 326 30.06 -5.58 4.05
N ARG A 327 29.90 -5.46 2.73
CA ARG A 327 30.00 -4.17 2.03
C ARG A 327 28.79 -3.32 2.34
N HIS A 328 29.06 -2.11 2.79
CA HIS A 328 28.04 -1.09 3.05
C HIS A 328 28.28 0.13 2.14
N GLY A 329 27.25 0.93 1.91
CA GLY A 329 27.36 2.21 1.21
C GLY A 329 26.47 2.36 -0.01
N TRP A 330 26.58 3.51 -0.67
CA TRP A 330 25.65 3.96 -1.71
C TRP A 330 25.55 3.02 -2.91
N ALA A 331 26.62 2.31 -3.26
CA ALA A 331 26.64 1.37 -4.37
C ALA A 331 25.72 0.15 -4.11
N LEU A 332 25.77 -0.41 -2.89
CA LEU A 332 24.86 -1.49 -2.49
C LEU A 332 23.42 -0.98 -2.41
N SER A 333 23.21 0.22 -1.85
CA SER A 333 21.89 0.85 -1.82
C SER A 333 21.29 1.02 -3.23
N LEU A 334 22.10 1.47 -4.19
CA LEU A 334 21.67 1.62 -5.58
C LEU A 334 21.37 0.27 -6.23
N ALA A 335 22.19 -0.75 -5.96
CA ALA A 335 21.95 -2.12 -6.43
C ALA A 335 20.62 -2.67 -5.86
N ASN A 336 20.37 -2.48 -4.56
CA ASN A 336 19.13 -2.91 -3.91
C ASN A 336 17.90 -2.24 -4.52
N VAL A 337 17.96 -0.94 -4.79
CA VAL A 337 16.89 -0.22 -5.49
C VAL A 337 16.70 -0.77 -6.91
N ALA A 338 17.78 -0.98 -7.65
CA ALA A 338 17.71 -1.49 -9.02
C ALA A 338 17.10 -2.89 -9.08
N VAL A 339 17.55 -3.81 -8.21
CA VAL A 339 17.00 -5.17 -8.09
C VAL A 339 15.54 -5.14 -7.68
N THR A 340 15.17 -4.32 -6.69
CA THR A 340 13.78 -4.16 -6.24
C THR A 340 12.87 -3.70 -7.39
N VAL A 341 13.29 -2.67 -8.12
CA VAL A 341 12.51 -2.13 -9.26
C VAL A 341 12.43 -3.15 -10.40
N ALA A 342 13.51 -3.89 -10.68
CA ALA A 342 13.53 -4.94 -11.69
C ALA A 342 12.57 -6.09 -11.32
N LEU A 343 12.64 -6.61 -10.10
CA LEU A 343 11.75 -7.67 -9.61
C LEU A 343 10.29 -7.22 -9.60
N ALA A 344 10.01 -5.99 -9.16
CA ALA A 344 8.68 -5.42 -9.22
C ALA A 344 8.16 -5.27 -10.67
N ALA A 345 9.00 -4.85 -11.61
CA ALA A 345 8.63 -4.74 -13.01
C ALA A 345 8.38 -6.12 -13.67
N LEU A 346 9.20 -7.13 -13.34
CA LEU A 346 9.01 -8.50 -13.78
C LEU A 346 7.75 -9.13 -13.18
N SER A 347 7.53 -9.00 -11.87
CA SER A 347 6.30 -9.42 -11.19
C SER A 347 5.07 -8.78 -11.82
N TRP A 348 5.14 -7.47 -12.09
CA TRP A 348 4.06 -6.71 -12.70
C TRP A 348 3.68 -7.24 -14.09
N THR A 349 4.67 -7.42 -14.95
CA THR A 349 4.46 -7.82 -16.35
C THR A 349 4.10 -9.28 -16.49
N LEU A 350 4.70 -10.16 -15.68
CA LEU A 350 4.52 -11.60 -15.79
C LEU A 350 3.34 -12.11 -14.97
N VAL A 351 2.96 -11.48 -13.87
CA VAL A 351 1.98 -12.05 -12.94
C VAL A 351 0.81 -11.11 -12.70
N GLU A 352 1.08 -9.89 -12.25
CA GLU A 352 0.03 -8.98 -11.78
C GLU A 352 -0.87 -8.48 -12.92
N ASP A 353 -0.31 -7.91 -13.99
CA ASP A 353 -1.11 -7.33 -15.08
C ASP A 353 -1.91 -8.39 -15.88
N PRO A 354 -1.35 -9.58 -16.19
CA PRO A 354 -2.12 -10.65 -16.82
C PRO A 354 -3.31 -11.11 -15.98
N ILE A 355 -3.13 -11.38 -14.69
CA ILE A 355 -4.22 -11.83 -13.79
C ILE A 355 -5.23 -10.70 -13.56
N ARG A 356 -4.77 -9.45 -13.49
CA ARG A 356 -5.63 -8.27 -13.39
C ARG A 356 -6.55 -8.14 -14.60
N ARG A 357 -6.05 -8.34 -15.82
CA ARG A 357 -6.80 -8.19 -17.08
C ARG A 357 -7.67 -9.38 -17.43
N LEU A 358 -7.10 -10.59 -17.37
CA LEU A 358 -7.72 -11.81 -17.87
C LEU A 358 -8.42 -12.62 -16.76
N GLY A 359 -8.24 -12.23 -15.50
CA GLY A 359 -8.64 -13.02 -14.33
C GLY A 359 -7.74 -14.23 -14.11
N PHE A 360 -7.89 -14.88 -12.95
CA PHE A 360 -7.07 -16.03 -12.58
C PHE A 360 -7.06 -17.12 -13.66
N ARG A 361 -8.23 -17.58 -14.13
CA ARG A 361 -8.33 -18.65 -15.13
C ARG A 361 -7.81 -18.24 -16.52
N GLY A 362 -8.11 -17.03 -16.97
CA GLY A 362 -7.72 -16.55 -18.31
C GLY A 362 -6.21 -16.35 -18.46
N ALA A 363 -5.52 -15.95 -17.39
CA ALA A 363 -4.07 -15.79 -17.39
C ALA A 363 -3.31 -17.12 -17.50
N PHE A 364 -3.82 -18.20 -16.89
CA PHE A 364 -3.20 -19.53 -17.01
C PHE A 364 -3.52 -20.22 -18.35
N ALA A 365 -4.72 -20.00 -18.90
CA ALA A 365 -5.13 -20.58 -20.19
C ALA A 365 -4.32 -20.02 -21.38
N THR A 366 -4.04 -18.71 -21.39
CA THR A 366 -3.23 -18.07 -22.45
C THR A 366 -1.75 -18.48 -22.41
N ARG A 367 -1.21 -18.78 -21.21
CA ARG A 367 0.13 -19.36 -21.05
C ARG A 367 0.20 -20.81 -21.51
N ALA A 368 -0.86 -21.59 -21.34
CA ALA A 368 -0.94 -22.95 -21.86
C ALA A 368 -1.00 -22.97 -23.41
N ALA A 369 -1.70 -22.00 -24.01
CA ALA A 369 -1.80 -21.86 -25.47
C ALA A 369 -0.54 -21.30 -26.16
N THR A 370 0.39 -20.72 -25.40
CA THR A 370 1.66 -20.16 -25.91
C THR A 370 2.87 -21.06 -25.64
N ARG A 371 2.67 -22.24 -25.02
CA ARG A 371 3.70 -23.28 -25.05
C ARG A 371 3.82 -23.77 -26.50
N PRO A 372 4.99 -23.69 -27.16
CA PRO A 372 5.18 -24.38 -28.42
C PRO A 372 4.85 -25.85 -28.18
N ALA A 373 4.00 -26.43 -29.05
CA ALA A 373 3.76 -27.86 -29.04
C ALA A 373 5.11 -28.58 -29.02
N PRO A 374 5.28 -29.67 -28.23
CA PRO A 374 6.50 -30.46 -28.33
C PRO A 374 6.70 -30.78 -29.80
N ALA A 375 7.86 -30.36 -30.35
CA ALA A 375 8.20 -30.70 -31.71
C ALA A 375 8.17 -32.23 -31.79
N LEU A 376 7.22 -32.78 -32.54
CA LEU A 376 7.19 -34.21 -32.88
C LEU A 376 8.60 -34.57 -33.31
N THR A 377 9.24 -35.46 -32.56
CA THR A 377 10.57 -35.96 -32.91
C THR A 377 10.48 -36.59 -34.30
N ALA A 378 11.57 -36.55 -35.06
CA ALA A 378 11.59 -37.02 -36.46
C ALA A 378 11.04 -38.44 -36.65
N VAL A 379 11.05 -39.25 -35.59
CA VAL A 379 10.52 -40.63 -35.54
C VAL A 379 8.98 -40.69 -35.69
N GLU A 380 8.23 -39.69 -35.22
CA GLU A 380 6.75 -39.70 -35.32
C GLU A 380 6.22 -39.23 -36.69
N ARG A 381 7.06 -38.64 -37.54
CA ARG A 381 6.64 -38.20 -38.89
C ARG A 381 6.61 -39.33 -39.91
N ASP A 382 7.39 -40.39 -39.70
CA ASP A 382 7.48 -41.51 -40.65
C ASP A 382 6.36 -42.55 -40.46
N MET A 383 5.77 -42.67 -39.26
CA MET A 383 4.64 -43.59 -39.02
C MET A 383 3.29 -43.12 -39.59
N VAL A 384 3.15 -41.85 -39.98
CA VAL A 384 1.91 -41.31 -40.56
C VAL A 384 1.95 -41.34 -42.10
N ARG A 385 3.06 -41.76 -42.70
CA ARG A 385 3.25 -41.87 -44.16
C ARG A 385 3.43 -43.30 -44.69
N SER A 386 3.30 -44.31 -43.84
CA SER A 386 3.11 -45.72 -44.23
C SER A 386 1.67 -46.14 -43.96
#